data_AF-S6T9S1-F1
#
_entry.id   AF-S6T9S1-F1
#
_cell.length_a   1.000
_cell.length_b   1.000
_cell.length_c   1.000
_cell.angle_alpha   90.00
_cell.angle_beta   90.00
_cell.angle_gamma   90.00
#
_symmetry.space_group_name_H-M   'P 1'
#
loop_
_entity.id
_entity.type
_entity.pdbx_description
1 polymer ?
#
loop_
_entity_poly.entity_id
_entity_poly.type
_entity_poly.pdbx_seq_one_letter_code
_entity_poly.pdbx_strand_id
1 'polypeptide(L)' 'RWDPRLGVYVMEGQPNTFYRQRTYYQWNNGWSWATNPNGPWQATDASGVPAGLGKQFSN' A
#
# COMPACT_ATOMS: atom_id res chain seq x y z
N ARG A 1 9.88 1.42 7.81
CA ARG A 1 9.64 0.60 9.03
C ARG A 1 8.68 -0.57 8.77
N TRP A 2 8.96 -1.79 9.26
CA TRP A 2 8.00 -2.91 9.22
C TRP A 2 6.84 -2.72 10.22
N ASP A 3 5.61 -2.97 9.77
CA ASP A 3 4.40 -3.01 10.59
C ASP A 3 3.79 -4.43 10.56
N PRO A 4 3.87 -5.19 11.67
CA PRO A 4 3.36 -6.55 11.73
C PRO A 4 1.82 -6.64 11.74
N ARG A 5 1.11 -5.57 12.12
CA ARG A 5 -0.37 -5.54 12.12
C ARG A 5 -0.91 -5.49 10.70
N LEU A 6 -0.19 -4.75 9.85
CA LEU A 6 -0.49 -4.59 8.44
C LEU A 6 0.20 -5.66 7.57
N GLY A 7 1.30 -6.25 8.05
CA GLY A 7 2.11 -7.20 7.31
C GLY A 7 2.89 -6.56 6.16
N VAL A 8 3.27 -5.29 6.31
CA VAL A 8 3.94 -4.48 5.28
C VAL A 8 5.01 -3.58 5.90
N TYR A 9 5.98 -3.16 5.10
CA TYR A 9 6.91 -2.09 5.40
C TYR A 9 6.29 -0.74 5.06
N VAL A 10 6.03 0.10 6.05
CA VAL A 10 5.69 1.51 5.90
C VAL A 10 6.92 2.26 5.39
N MET A 11 6.81 2.95 4.26
CA MET A 11 7.91 3.80 3.77
C MET A 11 8.01 5.07 4.61
N GLU A 12 9.20 5.33 5.13
CA GLU A 12 9.47 6.56 5.87
C GLU A 12 9.77 7.68 4.87
N GLY A 13 9.07 8.82 5.01
CA GLY A 13 9.15 9.95 4.08
C GLY A 13 8.13 9.94 2.94
N GLN A 14 7.34 8.86 2.79
CA GLN A 14 6.21 8.83 1.86
C GLN A 14 4.92 8.45 2.61
N PRO A 15 4.00 9.40 2.86
CA PRO A 15 2.75 9.10 3.55
C PRO A 15 1.94 8.09 2.73
N ASN A 16 1.18 7.24 3.44
CA ASN A 16 0.29 6.24 2.84
C ASN A 16 0.98 5.30 1.83
N THR A 17 2.29 5.13 1.96
CA THR A 17 3.09 4.27 1.08
C THR A 17 3.61 3.07 1.87
N PHE A 18 3.35 1.89 1.33
CA PHE A 18 3.61 0.61 1.96
C PHE A 18 4.30 -0.33 0.99
N TYR A 19 5.15 -1.22 1.49
CA TYR A 19 5.94 -2.12 0.66
C TYR A 19 5.92 -3.53 1.26
N ARG A 20 5.77 -4.57 0.45
CA ARG A 20 5.90 -5.97 0.94
C ARG A 20 6.56 -6.84 -0.10
N GLN A 21 5.83 -7.05 -1.20
CA GLN A 21 6.33 -7.64 -2.43
C GLN A 21 6.28 -6.63 -3.58
N ARG A 22 5.43 -5.62 -3.42
CA ARG A 22 5.17 -4.51 -4.33
C ARG A 22 4.99 -3.27 -3.48
N THR A 23 5.15 -2.10 -4.08
CA THR A 23 4.81 -0.84 -3.44
C THR A 23 3.32 -0.60 -3.61
N TYR A 24 2.66 -0.23 -2.52
CA TYR A 24 1.25 0.11 -2.44
C TYR A 24 1.15 1.55 -1.95
N TYR A 25 0.36 2.35 -2.65
CA TYR A 25 0.10 3.74 -2.32
C TYR A 25 -1.40 3.93 -2.15
N GLN A 26 -1.81 4.46 -1.00
CA GLN A 26 -3.20 4.78 -0.72
C GLN A 26 -3.43 6.28 -0.92
N TRP A 27 -4.46 6.61 -1.69
CA TRP A 27 -4.84 7.99 -1.96
C TRP A 27 -6.35 8.09 -2.19
N ASN A 28 -7.02 8.98 -1.45
CA ASN A 28 -8.44 9.32 -1.64
C ASN A 28 -9.38 8.09 -1.72
N ASN A 29 -9.25 7.16 -0.75
CA ASN A 29 -9.91 5.84 -0.73
C ASN A 29 -9.59 4.89 -1.90
N GLY A 30 -8.75 5.30 -2.84
CA GLY A 30 -8.20 4.45 -3.88
C GLY A 30 -6.86 3.85 -3.47
N TRP A 31 -6.52 2.73 -4.11
CA TRP A 31 -5.21 2.12 -4.00
C TRP A 31 -4.51 2.15 -5.35
N SER A 32 -3.19 2.23 -5.30
CA SER A 32 -2.33 2.02 -6.45
C SER A 32 -1.21 1.10 -6.04
N TRP A 33 -0.79 0.19 -6.92
CA TRP A 33 0.37 -0.65 -6.68
C TRP A 33 1.37 -0.55 -7.83
N ALA A 34 2.64 -0.77 -7.51
CA ALA A 34 3.72 -0.84 -8.49
C ALA A 34 4.68 -1.96 -8.10
N THR A 35 5.18 -2.70 -9.09
CA THR A 35 6.26 -3.69 -8.86
C THR A 35 7.58 -3.02 -8.50
N ASN A 36 7.79 -1.77 -8.94
CA ASN A 36 8.96 -0.97 -8.59
C ASN A 36 8.53 0.29 -7.82
N PRO A 37 9.37 0.81 -6.90
CA PRO A 37 9.08 2.04 -6.15
C PRO A 37 8.90 3.29 -7.04
N ASN A 38 9.42 3.27 -8.27
CA ASN A 38 9.29 4.36 -9.23
C ASN A 38 8.15 4.15 -10.25
N GLY A 39 7.31 3.11 -10.09
CA GLY A 39 6.25 2.78 -11.04
C GLY A 39 6.66 1.79 -12.14
N PRO A 40 5.80 1.53 -13.14
CA PRO A 40 4.50 2.15 -13.36
C PRO A 40 3.50 1.80 -12.25
N TRP A 41 2.76 2.81 -11.79
CA TRP A 41 1.69 2.64 -10.81
C TRP A 41 0.42 2.21 -11.52
N GLN A 42 -0.21 1.16 -11.00
CA GLN A 42 -1.49 0.65 -11.47
C GLN A 42 -2.54 0.85 -10.38
N ALA A 43 -3.66 1.46 -10.76
CA ALA A 43 -4.80 1.61 -9.87
C ALA A 43 -5.34 0.23 -9.49
N THR A 44 -5.76 0.12 -8.23
CA THR A 44 -6.39 -1.07 -7.68
C THR A 44 -7.33 -0.67 -6.56
N ASP A 45 -8.13 -1.62 -6.12
CA ASP A 45 -9.03 -1.54 -4.99
C ASP A 45 -8.43 -2.25 -3.77
N ALA A 46 -9.14 -2.19 -2.64
CA ALA A 46 -8.69 -2.80 -1.39
C ALA A 46 -8.47 -4.33 -1.49
N SER A 47 -9.01 -5.00 -2.52
CA SER A 47 -8.79 -6.42 -2.79
C SER A 47 -7.39 -6.71 -3.33
N GLY A 48 -6.75 -5.72 -3.97
CA GLY A 48 -5.40 -5.84 -4.55
C GLY A 48 -4.27 -5.60 -3.56
N VAL A 49 -4.60 -5.18 -2.34
CA VAL A 49 -3.62 -4.90 -1.28
C VAL A 49 -3.74 -5.91 -0.14
N PRO A 50 -2.69 -6.07 0.69
CA PRO A 50 -2.77 -6.90 1.89
C PRO A 50 -4.00 -6.58 2.74
N ALA A 51 -4.70 -7.63 3.22
CA ALA A 51 -5.95 -7.49 3.96
C ALA A 51 -5.86 -6.55 5.18
N GLY A 52 -4.69 -6.47 5.83
CA GLY A 52 -4.46 -5.50 6.91
C GLY A 52 -4.58 -4.05 6.45
N LEU A 53 -4.00 -3.71 5.30
CA LEU A 53 -4.10 -2.38 4.69
C LEU A 53 -5.51 -2.10 4.20
N GLY A 54 -6.10 -3.05 3.46
CA GLY A 54 -7.48 -2.92 2.99
C GLY A 54 -8.43 -2.63 4.14
N LYS A 55 -8.31 -3.34 5.27
CA LYS A 55 -9.13 -3.11 6.47
C LYS A 55 -8.84 -1.79 7.19
N GLN A 56 -7.59 -1.36 7.27
CA GLN A 56 -7.24 -0.11 7.98
C GLN A 56 -7.71 1.13 7.22
N PHE A 57 -7.78 1.06 5.88
CA PHE A 57 -8.14 2.19 5.02
C PHE A 57 -9.51 2.03 4.34
N SER A 58 -10.23 0.93 4.60
CA SER A 58 -11.67 0.83 4.32
C SER A 58 -12.42 1.65 5.37
N ASN A 59 -13.03 2.75 4.95
CA ASN A 59 -13.97 3.52 5.75
C ASN A 59 -15.22 2.71 6.09
#